data_AF-A0A1Q7E2Q4-F1
#
_entry.id   AF-A0A1Q7E2Q4-F1
#
_cell.length_a   1.000
_cell.length_b   1.000
_cell.length_c   1.000
_cell.angle_alpha   90.00
_cell.angle_beta   90.00
_cell.angle_gamma   90.00
#
_symmetry.space_group_name_H-M   'P 1'
#
loop_
_entity.id
_entity.type
_entity.pdbx_description
1 polymer ?
#
loop_
_entity_poly.entity_id
_entity_poly.type
_entity_poly.pdbx_seq_one_letter_code
_entity_poly.pdbx_strand_id
1 'polypeptide(L)'
;MSAFFLVLAVLQAPPPLDEGSFVVRQDTIEIAREEFRLFAGRPAGGWSLAATTRYNHTPPGVVLSPILELAADSTPLALQYDVGDPREPVRILGQAGRGRFTLPPGRPERRR
;
A
#
# COMPACT_ATOMS: atom_id res chain seq x y z
N MET A 1 4.69 17.68 3.32
CA MET A 1 3.70 17.50 4.41
C MET A 1 2.59 16.49 4.09
N SER A 2 2.57 15.79 2.95
CA SER A 2 1.43 14.90 2.57
C SER A 2 1.47 13.47 3.12
N ALA A 3 2.65 12.86 3.32
CA ALA A 3 2.71 11.44 3.73
C ALA A 3 2.16 11.17 5.14
N PHE A 4 2.26 12.16 6.04
CA PHE A 4 1.72 12.04 7.40
C PHE A 4 0.19 12.02 7.43
N PHE A 5 -0.48 12.64 6.45
CA PHE A 5 -1.94 12.67 6.39
C PHE A 5 -2.54 11.35 5.89
N LEU A 6 -1.81 10.55 5.12
CA LEU A 6 -2.28 9.24 4.65
C LEU A 6 -2.48 8.25 5.81
N VAL A 7 -1.54 8.21 6.76
CA VAL A 7 -1.63 7.33 7.94
C VAL A 7 -2.79 7.74 8.85
N LEU A 8 -3.01 9.05 9.03
CA LEU A 8 -4.13 9.59 9.81
C LEU A 8 -5.48 9.35 9.13
N ALA A 9 -5.56 9.42 7.80
CA ALA A 9 -6.78 9.14 7.04
C ALA A 9 -7.23 7.68 7.19
N VAL A 10 -6.30 6.72 7.23
CA VAL A 10 -6.62 5.30 7.46
C VAL A 10 -7.14 5.06 8.89
N LEU A 11 -6.61 5.78 9.90
CA LEU A 11 -7.01 5.59 11.30
C LEU A 11 -8.38 6.19 11.65
N GLN A 12 -8.82 7.21 10.90
CA GLN A 12 -10.15 7.84 11.03
C GLN A 12 -11.11 7.43 9.91
N ALA A 13 -10.75 6.42 9.11
CA ALA A 13 -11.57 6.00 7.99
C ALA A 13 -12.93 5.45 8.47
N PRO A 14 -14.02 5.68 7.72
CA PRO A 14 -15.26 4.91 7.89
C PRO A 14 -14.96 3.40 7.80
N PRO A 15 -15.87 2.53 8.29
CA PRO A 15 -15.67 1.08 8.21
C PRO A 15 -15.29 0.67 6.77
N PRO A 16 -14.36 -0.30 6.63
CA PRO A 16 -13.92 -0.74 5.31
C PRO A 16 -15.12 -1.24 4.51
N LEU A 17 -15.10 -0.97 3.20
CA LEU A 17 -16.04 -1.55 2.25
C LEU A 17 -15.85 -3.06 2.17
N ASP A 18 -14.60 -3.50 2.23
CA ASP A 18 -14.20 -4.90 2.22
C ASP A 18 -12.85 -5.05 2.94
N GLU A 19 -12.62 -6.19 3.55
CA GLU A 19 -11.34 -6.55 4.14
C GLU A 19 -11.17 -8.06 4.13
N GLY A 20 -9.93 -8.51 4.03
CA GLY A 20 -9.67 -9.93 3.96
C GLY A 20 -8.20 -10.28 3.88
N SER A 21 -7.96 -11.53 3.49
CA SER A 21 -6.62 -12.03 3.27
C SER A 21 -6.53 -12.91 2.04
N PHE A 22 -5.40 -12.81 1.35
CA PHE A 22 -5.03 -13.68 0.25
C PHE A 22 -3.78 -14.48 0.63
N VAL A 23 -3.67 -15.69 0.08
CA VAL A 23 -2.48 -16.53 0.21
C VAL A 23 -1.82 -16.63 -1.15
N VAL A 24 -0.53 -16.27 -1.23
CA VAL A 24 0.29 -16.46 -2.42
C VAL A 24 0.92 -17.84 -2.32
N ARG A 25 0.71 -18.67 -3.34
CA ARG A 25 1.27 -20.02 -3.40
C ARG A 25 2.15 -20.22 -4.62
N GLN A 26 3.22 -20.99 -4.44
CA GLN A 26 4.05 -21.53 -5.50
C GLN A 26 4.06 -23.05 -5.35
N ASP A 27 3.68 -23.79 -6.40
CA ASP A 27 3.66 -25.25 -6.38
C ASP A 27 2.94 -25.83 -5.15
N THR A 28 1.79 -25.24 -4.80
CA THR A 28 0.95 -25.52 -3.60
C THR A 28 1.52 -25.06 -2.25
N ILE A 29 2.78 -24.65 -2.21
CA ILE A 29 3.43 -24.14 -0.99
C ILE A 29 3.01 -22.68 -0.78
N GLU A 30 2.54 -22.34 0.42
CA GLU A 30 2.30 -20.95 0.83
C GLU A 30 3.63 -20.21 0.94
N ILE A 31 3.83 -19.20 0.07
CA ILE A 31 5.04 -18.40 0.03
C ILE A 31 4.88 -17.00 0.63
N ALA A 32 3.64 -16.50 0.65
CA ALA A 32 3.30 -15.23 1.28
C ALA A 32 1.84 -15.17 1.68
N ARG A 33 1.54 -14.23 2.56
CA ARG A 33 0.18 -13.87 2.97
C ARG A 33 -0.01 -12.37 2.86
N GLU A 34 -1.11 -11.97 2.24
CA GLU A 34 -1.55 -10.59 2.12
C GLU A 34 -2.77 -10.36 3.00
N GLU A 35 -2.76 -9.28 3.76
CA GLU A 35 -3.93 -8.74 4.47
C GLU A 35 -4.30 -7.42 3.80
N PHE A 36 -5.58 -7.20 3.50
CA PHE A 36 -6.02 -5.98 2.83
C PHE A 36 -7.25 -5.36 3.49
N ARG A 37 -7.38 -4.04 3.33
CA ARG A 37 -8.57 -3.26 3.64
C ARG A 37 -8.86 -2.29 2.51
N LEU A 38 -10.11 -2.29 2.07
CA LEU A 38 -10.63 -1.42 1.03
C LEU A 38 -11.57 -0.39 1.66
N PHE A 39 -11.43 0.88 1.32
CA PHE A 39 -12.25 1.96 1.84
C PHE A 39 -12.90 2.75 0.71
N ALA A 40 -14.10 3.28 0.95
CA ALA A 40 -14.76 4.18 0.02
C ALA A 40 -14.03 5.54 0.00
N GLY A 41 -13.71 6.05 -1.18
CA GLY A 41 -13.21 7.41 -1.36
C GLY A 41 -14.33 8.42 -1.08
N ARG A 42 -14.08 9.41 -0.23
CA ARG A 42 -15.04 10.48 0.10
C ARG A 42 -14.34 11.85 0.05
N PRO A 43 -15.05 12.93 -0.34
CA PRO A 43 -16.43 12.99 -0.84
C PRO A 43 -16.57 12.80 -2.36
N ALA A 44 -15.48 12.80 -3.13
CA ALA A 44 -15.49 12.81 -4.60
C ALA A 44 -15.64 11.41 -5.26
N GLY A 45 -15.93 10.36 -4.48
CA GLY A 45 -15.95 8.97 -4.96
C GLY A 45 -14.56 8.33 -5.03
N GLY A 46 -14.47 7.16 -5.67
CA GLY A 46 -13.23 6.37 -5.74
C GLY A 46 -13.08 5.41 -4.56
N TRP A 47 -11.86 4.93 -4.34
CA TRP A 47 -11.54 4.01 -3.25
C TRP A 47 -10.07 4.09 -2.87
N SER A 48 -9.78 3.69 -1.64
CA SER A 48 -8.41 3.48 -1.18
C SER A 48 -8.20 2.04 -0.72
N LEU A 49 -7.01 1.53 -0.97
CA LEU A 49 -6.57 0.20 -0.58
C LEU A 49 -5.36 0.35 0.32
N ALA A 50 -5.39 -0.31 1.48
CA ALA A 50 -4.22 -0.56 2.29
C ALA A 50 -4.00 -2.07 2.36
N ALA A 51 -2.82 -2.55 1.96
CA ALA A 51 -2.47 -3.96 2.05
C ALA A 51 -1.12 -4.17 2.73
N THR A 52 -0.89 -5.38 3.22
CA THR A 52 0.41 -5.82 3.73
C THR A 52 0.64 -7.27 3.36
N THR A 53 1.68 -7.50 2.57
CA THR A 53 2.07 -8.82 2.07
C THR A 53 3.39 -9.23 2.70
N ARG A 54 3.42 -10.37 3.39
CA ARG A 54 4.61 -10.89 4.07
C ARG A 54 5.12 -12.13 3.33
N TYR A 55 6.25 -12.00 2.64
CA TYR A 55 6.97 -13.09 1.99
C TYR A 55 7.96 -13.69 2.97
N ASN A 56 7.62 -14.84 3.55
CA ASN A 56 8.40 -15.46 4.64
C ASN A 56 9.04 -16.80 4.25
N HIS A 57 8.84 -17.27 3.01
CA HIS A 57 9.26 -18.61 2.60
C HIS A 57 10.76 -18.75 2.36
N THR A 58 11.46 -17.66 2.01
CA THR A 58 12.91 -17.66 1.83
C THR A 58 13.52 -16.52 2.62
N PRO A 59 14.40 -16.79 3.60
CA PRO A 59 15.07 -15.75 4.37
C PRO A 59 16.11 -14.98 3.52
N PRO A 60 16.28 -13.66 3.76
CA PRO A 60 15.47 -12.82 4.64
C PRO A 60 14.10 -12.53 4.02
N GLY A 61 13.04 -12.61 4.84
CA GLY A 61 11.69 -12.31 4.39
C GLY A 61 11.52 -10.83 4.01
N VAL A 62 10.58 -10.56 3.10
CA VAL A 62 10.28 -9.22 2.59
C VAL A 62 8.84 -8.87 2.92
N VAL A 63 8.60 -7.66 3.41
CA VAL A 63 7.24 -7.14 3.64
C VAL A 63 6.93 -6.05 2.63
N LEU A 64 5.80 -6.15 1.95
CA LEU A 64 5.31 -5.18 0.99
C LEU A 64 4.06 -4.52 1.58
N SER A 65 4.04 -3.20 1.69
CA SER A 65 2.93 -2.47 2.28
C SER A 65 2.49 -1.30 1.39
N PRO A 66 1.66 -1.57 0.36
CA PRO A 66 1.07 -0.52 -0.47
C PRO A 66 -0.12 0.16 0.21
N ILE A 67 -0.22 1.47 0.00
CA ILE A 67 -1.40 2.29 0.22
C ILE A 67 -1.67 3.01 -1.10
N LEU A 68 -2.80 2.71 -1.74
CA LEU A 68 -3.19 3.25 -3.04
C LEU A 68 -4.49 4.03 -2.90
N GLU A 69 -4.57 5.20 -3.53
CA GLU A 69 -5.80 5.97 -3.66
C GLU A 69 -6.14 6.13 -5.15
N LEU A 70 -7.34 5.73 -5.54
CA LEU A 70 -7.88 5.92 -6.87
C LEU A 70 -9.11 6.84 -6.84
N ALA A 71 -9.25 7.66 -7.87
CA ALA A 71 -10.47 8.40 -8.15
C ALA A 71 -11.59 7.48 -8.66
N ALA A 72 -12.81 8.02 -8.76
CA ALA A 72 -13.98 7.27 -9.23
C ALA A 72 -13.85 6.71 -10.66
N ASP A 73 -13.02 7.34 -11.49
CA ASP A 73 -12.68 6.91 -12.86
C ASP A 73 -11.47 5.95 -12.90
N SER A 74 -11.02 5.46 -11.74
CA SER A 74 -9.82 4.64 -11.56
C SER A 74 -8.49 5.35 -11.86
N THR A 75 -8.48 6.68 -12.00
CA THR A 75 -7.25 7.45 -12.11
C THR A 75 -6.47 7.40 -10.79
N PRO A 76 -5.17 7.02 -10.78
CA PRO A 76 -4.35 7.03 -9.57
C PRO A 76 -4.13 8.43 -9.04
N LEU A 77 -4.46 8.65 -7.77
CA LEU A 77 -4.29 9.93 -7.07
C LEU A 77 -3.00 9.95 -6.26
N ALA A 78 -2.77 8.88 -5.49
CA ALA A 78 -1.60 8.73 -4.65
C ALA A 78 -1.21 7.25 -4.49
N LEU A 79 0.08 7.01 -4.28
CA LEU A 79 0.62 5.72 -3.88
C LEU A 79 1.67 5.96 -2.78
N GLN A 80 1.64 5.16 -1.74
CA GLN A 80 2.80 4.90 -0.91
C GLN A 80 3.06 3.41 -0.96
N TYR A 81 4.28 3.02 -1.27
CA TYR A 81 4.66 1.62 -1.32
C TYR A 81 5.93 1.40 -0.52
N ASP A 82 5.76 0.82 0.66
CA ASP A 82 6.85 0.50 1.56
C ASP A 82 7.31 -0.95 1.34
N VAL A 83 8.58 -1.10 1.03
CA VAL A 83 9.27 -2.39 0.90
C VAL A 83 10.17 -2.55 2.12
N GLY A 84 9.70 -3.33 3.09
CA GLY A 84 10.47 -3.78 4.25
C GLY A 84 11.35 -4.95 3.88
N ASP A 85 12.46 -4.70 3.18
CA ASP A 85 13.58 -5.63 3.05
C ASP A 85 14.59 -5.36 4.20
N PRO A 86 15.01 -6.38 4.96
CA PRO A 86 15.99 -6.20 6.05
C PRO A 86 17.35 -5.64 5.61
N ARG A 87 17.72 -5.80 4.34
CA ARG A 87 19.00 -5.33 3.78
C ARG A 87 18.88 -3.93 3.21
N GLU A 88 17.79 -3.66 2.50
CA GLU A 88 17.60 -2.39 1.79
C GLU A 88 16.11 -1.98 1.81
N PRO A 89 15.64 -1.33 2.90
CA PRO A 89 14.27 -0.86 2.94
C PRO A 89 14.08 0.29 1.95
N VAL A 90 13.02 0.21 1.14
CA VAL A 90 12.69 1.22 0.13
C VAL A 90 11.29 1.75 0.37
N ARG A 91 11.10 3.04 0.16
CA ARG A 91 9.78 3.66 0.06
C ARG A 91 9.63 4.20 -1.35
N ILE A 92 8.51 3.94 -2.02
CA ILE A 92 8.17 4.54 -3.30
C ILE A 92 6.93 5.39 -3.09
N LEU A 93 6.97 6.63 -3.51
CA LEU A 93 5.81 7.52 -3.44
C LEU A 93 5.32 7.79 -4.84
N GLY A 94 4.01 7.67 -5.07
CA GLY A 94 3.34 8.02 -6.30
C GLY A 94 2.44 9.22 -6.10
N GLN A 95 2.50 10.17 -7.03
CA GLN A 95 1.62 11.34 -7.02
C GLN A 95 1.14 11.66 -8.43
N ALA A 96 -0.14 12.01 -8.54
CA ALA A 96 -0.72 12.52 -9.76
C ALA A 96 -0.14 13.91 -10.10
N GLY A 97 0.25 14.08 -11.36
CA GLY A 97 0.60 15.35 -11.99
C GLY A 97 -0.29 15.63 -13.19
N ARG A 98 0.07 16.61 -14.03
CA ARG A 98 -0.68 16.95 -15.25
C ARG A 98 -0.59 15.81 -16.28
N GLY A 99 -1.55 14.88 -16.24
CA GLY A 99 -1.68 13.76 -17.17
C GLY A 99 -0.65 12.63 -16.99
N ARG A 100 0.06 12.59 -15.85
CA ARG A 100 1.08 11.57 -15.54
C ARG A 100 1.01 11.21 -14.07
N PHE A 101 1.32 9.96 -13.76
CA PHE A 101 1.55 9.49 -12.40
C PHE A 101 3.03 9.15 -12.24
N THR A 102 3.72 9.85 -11.35
CA THR A 102 5.19 9.71 -11.21
C THR A 102 5.51 8.90 -9.97
N LEU A 103 6.46 7.96 -10.06
CA LEU A 103 6.87 7.05 -8.98
C LEU A 103 8.35 7.26 -8.59
N PRO A 104 8.73 8.38 -7.95
CA PRO A 104 10.09 8.53 -7.43
C PRO A 104 10.38 7.57 -6.26
N PRO A 105 11.63 7.12 -6.11
CA PRO A 105 12.09 6.56 -4.85
C PRO A 105 12.02 7.64 -3.76
N GLY A 106 11.46 7.28 -2.62
CA GLY A 106 11.41 8.06 -1.39
C GLY A 106 12.39 7.52 -0.35
N ARG A 107 12.58 8.27 0.74
CA ARG A 107 13.35 7.77 1.89
C ARG A 107 12.49 6.81 2.73
N PRO A 108 13.01 5.65 3.14
CA PRO A 108 12.33 4.78 4.10
C PRO A 108 12.23 5.49 5.45
N GLU A 109 11.16 5.21 6.19
CA GLU A 109 10.96 5.74 7.52
C GLU A 109 11.84 4.97 8.51
N ARG A 110 12.76 5.66 9.19
CA ARG A 110 13.58 5.05 10.23
C ARG A 110 12.68 4.69 11.41
N ARG A 111 12.30 3.42 11.55
CA ARG A 111 11.74 2.92 12.81
C ARG A 111 12.81 3.09 13.89
N ARG A 112 12.53 3.93 14.89
CA ARG A 112 13.30 4.04 16.12
C ARG A 112 12.96 2.89 17.05
#